data_AF-A0A6A9S2H4-F1
#
_entry.id   AF-A0A6A9S2H4-F1
#
_cell.length_a   1.000
_cell.length_b   1.000
_cell.length_c   1.000
_cell.angle_alpha   90.00
_cell.angle_beta   90.00
_cell.angle_gamma   90.00
#
_symmetry.space_group_name_H-M   'P 1'
#
loop_
_entity.id
_entity.type
_entity.pdbx_description
1 polymer ?
#
loop_
_entity_poly.entity_id
_entity_poly.type
_entity_poly.pdbx_seq_one_letter_code
_entity_poly.pdbx_strand_id
1 'polypeptide(L)'
;MEQQFVLVPGAWLGGWCWKYLHPLLREEGHEVYTPTLTGLGEREHLSHCEVDLERHITDIVNVLEYNDLTDVVLLGHSYAGLVVTGVAERVPERLKHMVYLDALIPMNDDPVSAAEFYPLDEWKTMEAAAEDHAGGWPLPDDHSGWVGISDEDTEWMREKAVPHPLDTFRQQVNVGTPNVSLPTSYILCTQSGMDGSTLDMIRQLCEQREWQLGELDTGHWPMVSIPQQLSHQLLEVH
;
A
#
# COMPACT_ATOMS: atom_id res chain seq x y z
N MET A 1 -4.74 16.79 17.16
CA MET A 1 -3.31 16.97 17.50
C MET A 1 -2.54 16.78 16.21
N GLU A 2 -1.49 17.56 15.98
CA GLU A 2 -0.61 17.40 14.83
C GLU A 2 -0.03 15.97 14.80
N GLN A 3 0.03 15.37 13.62
CA GLN A 3 0.49 13.99 13.38
C GLN A 3 1.41 14.00 12.15
N GLN A 4 2.31 13.02 12.06
CA GLN A 4 3.16 12.80 10.90
C GLN A 4 2.68 11.56 10.15
N PHE A 5 2.25 11.73 8.89
CA PHE A 5 1.83 10.63 8.04
C PHE A 5 2.90 10.30 7.02
N VAL A 6 3.15 9.00 6.83
CA VAL A 6 3.91 8.49 5.68
C VAL A 6 2.98 7.59 4.88
N LEU A 7 2.66 8.01 3.65
CA LEU A 7 1.69 7.34 2.78
C LEU A 7 2.44 6.57 1.68
N VAL A 8 2.45 5.25 1.76
CA VAL A 8 3.21 4.37 0.87
C VAL A 8 2.31 3.85 -0.25
N PRO A 9 2.59 4.20 -1.51
CA PRO A 9 1.76 3.82 -2.66
C PRO A 9 1.88 2.32 -2.99
N GLY A 10 0.80 1.75 -3.53
CA GLY A 10 0.75 0.36 -3.98
C GLY A 10 1.48 0.10 -5.31
N ALA A 11 1.18 -1.05 -5.92
CA ALA A 11 1.78 -1.44 -7.20
C ALA A 11 1.54 -0.39 -8.29
N TRP A 12 2.47 -0.27 -9.25
CA TRP A 12 2.48 0.70 -10.37
C TRP A 12 2.53 2.19 -10.03
N LEU A 13 2.16 2.57 -8.80
CA LEU A 13 1.96 3.95 -8.38
C LEU A 13 3.24 4.55 -7.78
N GLY A 14 3.31 5.88 -7.79
CA GLY A 14 4.27 6.65 -7.02
C GLY A 14 3.57 7.56 -6.01
N GLY A 15 4.34 8.35 -5.26
CA GLY A 15 3.82 9.29 -4.26
C GLY A 15 2.80 10.30 -4.82
N TRP A 16 2.82 10.51 -6.14
CA TRP A 16 1.85 11.31 -6.88
C TRP A 16 0.40 10.82 -6.74
N CYS A 17 0.15 9.53 -6.43
CA CYS A 17 -1.22 9.02 -6.30
C CYS A 17 -1.98 9.63 -5.12
N TRP A 18 -1.26 10.20 -4.16
CA TRP A 18 -1.83 10.87 -2.99
C TRP A 18 -2.21 12.33 -3.22
N LYS A 19 -2.16 12.82 -4.48
CA LYS A 19 -2.43 14.22 -4.88
C LYS A 19 -3.69 14.80 -4.25
N TYR A 20 -4.76 14.02 -4.13
CA TYR A 20 -6.04 14.50 -3.58
C TYR A 20 -6.18 14.29 -2.06
N LEU A 21 -5.51 13.31 -1.47
CA LEU A 21 -5.56 13.03 -0.03
C LEU A 21 -4.62 13.92 0.78
N HIS A 22 -3.39 14.10 0.28
CA HIS A 22 -2.35 14.90 0.93
C HIS A 22 -2.80 16.31 1.36
N PRO A 23 -3.42 17.14 0.49
CA PRO A 23 -3.84 18.48 0.90
C PRO A 23 -4.89 18.45 2.02
N LEU A 24 -5.81 17.46 2.02
CA LEU A 24 -6.86 17.34 3.03
C LEU A 24 -6.28 17.09 4.43
N LEU A 25 -5.30 16.19 4.54
CA LEU A 25 -4.61 15.93 5.80
C LEU A 25 -3.79 17.14 6.28
N ARG A 26 -3.18 17.89 5.35
CA ARG A 26 -2.46 19.14 5.69
C ARG A 26 -3.38 20.26 6.15
N GLU A 27 -4.58 20.37 5.58
CA GLU A 27 -5.59 21.34 6.00
C GLU A 27 -6.05 21.12 7.46
N GLU A 28 -6.06 19.86 7.92
CA GLU A 28 -6.30 19.48 9.32
C GLU A 28 -5.06 19.70 10.24
N GLY A 29 -3.97 20.23 9.69
CA GLY A 29 -2.76 20.59 10.44
C GLY A 29 -1.79 19.43 10.66
N HIS A 30 -1.83 18.41 9.81
CA HIS A 30 -0.88 17.29 9.86
C HIS A 30 0.29 17.46 8.88
N GLU A 31 1.44 16.90 9.23
CA GLU A 31 2.56 16.74 8.32
C GLU A 31 2.42 15.44 7.53
N VAL A 32 2.73 15.47 6.24
CA VAL A 32 2.45 14.36 5.34
C VAL A 32 3.59 14.19 4.34
N TYR A 33 4.11 12.97 4.28
CA TYR A 33 5.14 12.49 3.38
C TYR A 33 4.55 11.45 2.43
N THR A 34 4.82 11.61 1.14
CA THR A 34 4.31 10.73 0.07
C THR A 34 5.49 10.17 -0.74
N PRO A 35 6.32 9.30 -0.13
CA PRO A 35 7.50 8.78 -0.81
C PRO A 35 7.12 7.88 -2.00
N THR A 36 7.98 7.89 -3.02
CA THR A 36 7.91 6.96 -4.15
C THR A 36 8.94 5.86 -3.97
N LEU A 37 8.51 4.61 -4.12
CA LEU A 37 9.40 3.45 -4.03
C LEU A 37 10.32 3.36 -5.26
N THR A 38 11.50 2.78 -5.09
CA THR A 38 12.48 2.58 -6.17
C THR A 38 11.88 1.84 -7.36
N GLY A 39 12.12 2.34 -8.57
CA GLY A 39 11.58 1.76 -9.80
C GLY A 39 10.14 2.16 -10.14
N LEU A 40 9.48 3.00 -9.32
CA LEU A 40 8.12 3.47 -9.57
C LEU A 40 8.05 5.00 -9.78
N GLY A 41 6.96 5.49 -10.39
CA GLY A 41 6.69 6.92 -10.55
C GLY A 41 7.88 7.69 -11.14
N GLU A 42 8.24 8.83 -10.53
CA GLU A 42 9.40 9.64 -10.96
C GLU A 42 10.76 8.92 -10.79
N ARG A 43 10.77 7.76 -10.13
CA ARG A 43 11.93 6.89 -9.95
C ARG A 43 11.92 5.70 -10.91
N GLU A 44 11.09 5.69 -11.95
CA GLU A 44 11.03 4.62 -12.97
C GLU A 44 12.38 4.33 -13.62
N HIS A 45 13.25 5.33 -13.74
CA HIS A 45 14.61 5.20 -14.29
C HIS A 45 15.53 4.32 -13.44
N LEU A 46 15.10 3.96 -12.22
CA LEU A 46 15.77 3.00 -11.33
C LEU A 46 15.15 1.60 -11.40
N SER A 47 14.18 1.37 -12.29
CA SER A 47 13.53 0.07 -12.44
C SER A 47 14.46 -0.94 -13.13
N HIS A 48 14.62 -2.10 -12.51
CA HIS A 48 15.32 -3.27 -13.05
C HIS A 48 14.87 -4.52 -12.29
N CYS A 49 15.20 -5.71 -12.81
CA CYS A 49 14.77 -6.98 -12.24
C CYS A 49 15.31 -7.28 -10.84
N GLU A 50 16.34 -6.57 -10.35
CA GLU A 50 16.87 -6.80 -9.00
C GLU A 50 16.26 -5.86 -7.94
N VAL A 51 15.26 -5.05 -8.31
CA VAL A 51 14.46 -4.31 -7.32
C VAL A 51 13.55 -5.30 -6.60
N ASP A 52 13.80 -5.49 -5.31
CA ASP A 52 13.09 -6.45 -4.45
C ASP A 52 12.29 -5.75 -3.33
N LEU A 53 11.56 -6.55 -2.55
CA LEU A 53 10.75 -6.05 -1.44
C LEU A 53 11.61 -5.34 -0.40
N GLU A 54 12.81 -5.87 -0.13
CA GLU A 54 13.71 -5.26 0.84
C GLU A 54 14.25 -3.89 0.43
N ARG A 55 14.42 -3.66 -0.87
CA ARG A 55 14.70 -2.33 -1.41
C ARG A 55 13.56 -1.37 -1.09
N HIS A 56 12.31 -1.79 -1.28
CA HIS A 56 11.13 -0.97 -1.01
C HIS A 56 10.96 -0.70 0.50
N ILE A 57 11.19 -1.69 1.36
CA ILE A 57 11.21 -1.51 2.82
C ILE A 57 12.29 -0.49 3.20
N THR A 58 13.50 -0.66 2.65
CA THR A 58 14.64 0.23 2.92
C THR A 58 14.38 1.67 2.47
N ASP A 59 13.68 1.89 1.34
CA ASP A 59 13.28 3.22 0.91
C ASP A 59 12.46 3.95 1.97
N ILE A 60 11.50 3.26 2.60
CA ILE A 60 10.63 3.86 3.64
C ILE A 60 11.36 4.02 4.96
N VAL A 61 12.17 3.04 5.38
CA VAL A 61 13.04 3.20 6.57
C VAL A 61 13.93 4.43 6.42
N ASN A 62 14.53 4.63 5.24
CA ASN A 62 15.36 5.82 4.97
C ASN A 62 14.53 7.12 5.03
N VAL A 63 13.28 7.12 4.55
CA VAL A 63 12.41 8.31 4.70
C VAL A 63 12.21 8.65 6.18
N LEU A 64 11.97 7.65 7.02
CA LEU A 64 11.82 7.84 8.47
C LEU A 64 13.12 8.32 9.14
N GLU A 65 14.26 7.70 8.81
CA GLU A 65 15.55 8.01 9.43
C GLU A 65 16.11 9.37 8.99
N TYR A 66 16.18 9.64 7.69
CA TYR A 66 16.84 10.84 7.17
C TYR A 66 16.01 12.12 7.32
N ASN A 67 14.73 12.00 7.65
CA ASN A 67 13.89 13.14 8.03
C ASN A 67 13.64 13.21 9.55
N ASP A 68 14.33 12.38 10.36
CA ASP A 68 14.19 12.31 11.81
C ASP A 68 12.72 12.11 12.28
N LEU A 69 11.93 11.33 11.53
CA LEU A 69 10.52 11.11 11.82
C LEU A 69 10.33 10.12 12.97
N THR A 70 9.45 10.47 13.89
CA THR A 70 9.01 9.66 15.04
C THR A 70 7.52 9.86 15.25
N ASP A 71 6.89 8.97 16.02
CA ASP A 71 5.44 8.97 16.25
C ASP A 71 4.61 8.95 14.95
N VAL A 72 5.11 8.23 13.94
CA VAL A 72 4.56 8.23 12.59
C VAL A 72 3.31 7.35 12.48
N VAL A 73 2.31 7.86 11.76
CA VAL A 73 1.20 7.07 11.22
C VAL A 73 1.63 6.57 9.84
N LEU A 74 1.95 5.27 9.74
CA LEU A 74 2.46 4.66 8.52
C LEU A 74 1.33 3.94 7.79
N LEU A 75 0.98 4.42 6.59
CA LEU A 75 -0.08 3.85 5.76
C LEU A 75 0.52 3.14 4.56
N GLY A 76 0.13 1.88 4.34
CA GLY A 76 0.45 1.10 3.14
C GLY A 76 -0.78 0.77 2.33
N HIS A 77 -0.80 1.13 1.04
CA HIS A 77 -1.87 0.77 0.10
C HIS A 77 -1.54 -0.48 -0.71
N SER A 78 -2.49 -1.40 -0.86
CA SER A 78 -2.34 -2.57 -1.75
C SER A 78 -1.08 -3.39 -1.42
N TYR A 79 -0.23 -3.65 -2.42
CA TYR A 79 1.11 -4.26 -2.27
C TYR A 79 1.94 -3.65 -1.12
N ALA A 80 1.82 -2.35 -0.87
CA ALA A 80 2.59 -1.69 0.18
C ALA A 80 2.20 -2.10 1.60
N GLY A 81 1.14 -2.90 1.78
CA GLY A 81 0.90 -3.57 3.05
C GLY A 81 2.11 -4.39 3.51
N LEU A 82 2.71 -5.21 2.63
CA LEU A 82 3.91 -5.97 2.96
C LEU A 82 5.14 -5.08 3.19
N VAL A 83 5.22 -3.95 2.49
CA VAL A 83 6.28 -2.95 2.70
C VAL A 83 6.19 -2.36 4.10
N VAL A 84 5.00 -1.89 4.51
CA VAL A 84 4.83 -1.27 5.83
C VAL A 84 4.92 -2.28 6.97
N THR A 85 4.54 -3.54 6.74
CA THR A 85 4.84 -4.65 7.67
C THR A 85 6.35 -4.78 7.89
N GLY A 86 7.15 -4.81 6.81
CA GLY A 86 8.60 -4.91 6.91
C GLY A 86 9.27 -3.69 7.57
N VAL A 87 8.70 -2.50 7.38
CA VAL A 87 9.15 -1.28 8.08
C VAL A 87 8.86 -1.38 9.57
N ALA A 88 7.66 -1.84 9.96
CA ALA A 88 7.27 -2.00 11.35
C ALA A 88 8.15 -3.03 12.08
N GLU A 89 8.64 -4.06 11.39
CA GLU A 89 9.62 -5.00 11.95
C GLU A 89 11.01 -4.39 12.19
N ARG A 90 11.42 -3.43 11.35
CA ARG A 90 12.77 -2.84 11.42
C ARG A 90 12.90 -1.68 12.39
N VAL A 91 11.91 -0.79 12.40
CA VAL A 91 11.93 0.46 13.18
C VAL A 91 10.61 0.71 13.92
N PRO A 92 10.08 -0.27 14.68
CA PRO A 92 8.80 -0.13 15.38
C PRO A 92 8.77 1.06 16.33
N GLU A 93 9.92 1.45 16.89
CA GLU A 93 10.05 2.58 17.82
C GLU A 93 9.79 3.95 17.19
N ARG A 94 9.77 4.04 15.85
CA ARG A 94 9.44 5.28 15.13
C ARG A 94 7.95 5.39 14.80
N LEU A 95 7.20 4.31 14.96
CA LEU A 95 5.82 4.21 14.55
C LEU A 95 4.89 4.40 15.75
N LYS A 96 3.88 5.25 15.56
CA LYS A 96 2.77 5.40 16.50
C LYS A 96 1.61 4.49 16.13
N HIS A 97 1.35 4.33 14.83
CA HIS A 97 0.20 3.59 14.31
C HIS A 97 0.48 3.07 12.90
N MET A 98 -0.03 1.89 12.56
CA MET A 98 0.04 1.32 11.21
C MET A 98 -1.35 1.24 10.58
N VAL A 99 -1.47 1.62 9.32
CA VAL A 99 -2.73 1.59 8.57
C VAL A 99 -2.55 0.77 7.29
N TYR A 100 -3.30 -0.31 7.16
CA TYR A 100 -3.46 -1.03 5.91
C TYR A 100 -4.64 -0.44 5.15
N LEU A 101 -4.40 0.08 3.94
CA LEU A 101 -5.45 0.62 3.08
C LEU A 101 -5.66 -0.32 1.90
N ASP A 102 -6.73 -1.11 1.95
CA ASP A 102 -7.07 -2.11 0.93
C ASP A 102 -5.85 -2.92 0.48
N ALA A 103 -5.10 -3.42 1.48
CA ALA A 103 -3.72 -3.84 1.35
C ALA A 103 -3.51 -5.35 1.54
N LEU A 104 -2.41 -5.86 0.98
CA LEU A 104 -1.95 -7.21 1.27
C LEU A 104 -1.48 -7.27 2.72
N ILE A 105 -1.96 -8.28 3.46
CA ILE A 105 -1.64 -8.45 4.89
C ILE A 105 -1.23 -9.89 5.16
N PRO A 106 -0.25 -10.12 6.06
CA PRO A 106 0.03 -11.48 6.49
C PRO A 106 -1.14 -12.05 7.27
N MET A 107 -1.69 -13.17 6.77
CA MET A 107 -2.88 -13.82 7.33
C MET A 107 -2.60 -14.59 8.62
N ASN A 108 -1.34 -14.91 8.86
CA ASN A 108 -0.82 -15.57 10.04
C ASN A 108 0.55 -14.96 10.39
N ASP A 109 1.27 -15.60 11.31
CA ASP A 109 2.61 -15.16 11.75
C ASP A 109 3.72 -15.83 10.92
N ASP A 110 3.38 -16.47 9.80
CA ASP A 110 4.36 -17.06 8.89
C ASP A 110 4.83 -16.01 7.85
N PRO A 111 6.09 -16.10 7.40
CA PRO A 111 6.55 -15.26 6.29
C PRO A 111 5.68 -15.42 5.04
N VAL A 112 5.34 -14.31 4.40
CA VAL A 112 4.43 -14.28 3.24
C VAL A 112 4.99 -13.39 2.12
N SER A 113 4.82 -13.82 0.87
CA SER A 113 5.13 -13.03 -0.33
C SER A 113 3.86 -12.55 -1.02
N ALA A 114 3.94 -11.46 -1.78
CA ALA A 114 2.76 -10.97 -2.51
C ALA A 114 2.28 -11.95 -3.59
N ALA A 115 3.18 -12.77 -4.14
CA ALA A 115 2.85 -13.80 -5.13
C ALA A 115 1.83 -14.83 -4.60
N GLU A 116 1.81 -15.09 -3.29
CA GLU A 116 0.90 -16.06 -2.67
C GLU A 116 -0.57 -15.61 -2.67
N PHE A 117 -0.84 -14.33 -2.92
CA PHE A 117 -2.19 -13.78 -3.03
C PHE A 117 -2.79 -13.93 -4.43
N TYR A 118 -2.02 -14.45 -5.40
CA TYR A 118 -2.47 -14.63 -6.77
C TYR A 118 -2.65 -16.12 -7.11
N PRO A 119 -3.76 -16.51 -7.77
CA PRO A 119 -3.89 -17.82 -8.37
C PRO A 119 -2.73 -18.12 -9.33
N LEU A 120 -2.28 -19.38 -9.37
CA LEU A 120 -1.09 -19.79 -10.13
C LEU A 120 -1.14 -19.38 -11.62
N ASP A 121 -2.32 -19.45 -12.25
CA ASP A 121 -2.48 -19.11 -13.67
C ASP A 121 -2.46 -17.58 -13.90
N GLU A 122 -2.98 -16.80 -12.95
CA GLU A 122 -2.86 -15.33 -12.96
C GLU A 122 -1.40 -14.92 -12.76
N TRP A 123 -0.71 -15.54 -11.79
CA TRP A 123 0.71 -15.32 -11.53
C TRP A 123 1.57 -15.57 -12.77
N LYS A 124 1.37 -16.69 -13.48
CA LYS A 124 2.09 -16.98 -14.74
C LYS A 124 1.80 -15.94 -15.83
N THR A 125 0.58 -15.41 -15.86
CA THR A 125 0.21 -14.36 -16.80
C THR A 125 0.95 -13.05 -16.48
N MET A 126 1.09 -12.72 -15.19
CA MET A 126 1.90 -11.59 -14.72
C MET A 126 3.37 -11.77 -15.08
N GLU A 127 3.93 -12.97 -14.87
CA GLU A 127 5.32 -13.30 -15.23
C GLU A 127 5.58 -13.09 -16.71
N ALA A 128 4.72 -13.63 -17.57
CA ALA A 128 4.85 -13.47 -19.02
C ALA A 128 4.75 -11.99 -19.45
N ALA A 129 3.82 -11.22 -18.86
CA ALA A 129 3.70 -9.80 -19.15
C ALA A 129 4.94 -9.00 -18.70
N ALA A 130 5.59 -9.41 -17.62
CA ALA A 130 6.78 -8.74 -17.10
C ALA A 130 8.03 -8.97 -17.96
N GLU A 131 8.15 -10.11 -18.64
CA GLU A 131 9.26 -10.40 -19.57
C GLU A 131 9.36 -9.34 -20.68
N ASP A 132 8.22 -8.87 -21.19
CA ASP A 132 8.15 -7.83 -22.23
C ASP A 132 8.48 -6.41 -21.72
N HIS A 133 8.64 -6.24 -20.40
CA HIS A 133 8.80 -4.95 -19.72
C HIS A 133 10.02 -4.93 -18.78
N ALA A 134 11.11 -5.61 -19.16
CA ALA A 134 12.35 -5.68 -18.40
C ALA A 134 12.18 -6.18 -16.95
N GLY A 135 11.23 -7.08 -16.72
CA GLY A 135 10.90 -7.63 -15.39
C GLY A 135 9.84 -6.83 -14.63
N GLY A 136 9.26 -5.77 -15.21
CA GLY A 136 8.18 -5.01 -14.60
C GLY A 136 6.80 -5.48 -15.03
N TRP A 137 5.89 -5.75 -14.10
CA TRP A 137 4.49 -6.07 -14.38
C TRP A 137 3.69 -4.80 -14.76
N PRO A 138 3.19 -4.66 -16.00
CA PRO A 138 2.41 -3.49 -16.40
C PRO A 138 1.04 -3.44 -15.72
N LEU A 139 0.48 -2.24 -15.56
CA LEU A 139 -0.88 -2.04 -15.07
C LEU A 139 -1.90 -2.60 -16.08
N PRO A 140 -2.83 -3.47 -15.67
CA PRO A 140 -3.84 -4.00 -16.59
C PRO A 140 -4.79 -2.93 -17.16
N ASP A 141 -5.20 -3.13 -18.42
CA ASP A 141 -6.20 -2.29 -19.07
C ASP A 141 -7.58 -2.39 -18.39
N ASP A 142 -7.97 -3.59 -17.97
CA ASP A 142 -9.23 -3.83 -17.26
C ASP A 142 -8.93 -4.29 -15.84
N HIS A 143 -9.01 -3.36 -14.87
CA HIS A 143 -8.83 -3.65 -13.45
C HIS A 143 -10.17 -3.48 -12.72
N SER A 144 -10.59 -4.50 -11.99
CA SER A 144 -11.87 -4.52 -11.25
C SER A 144 -12.01 -3.37 -10.25
N GLY A 145 -10.88 -2.84 -9.79
CA GLY A 145 -10.81 -1.71 -8.86
C GLY A 145 -11.12 -0.33 -9.46
N TRP A 146 -11.35 -0.19 -10.78
CA TRP A 146 -11.73 1.08 -11.43
C TRP A 146 -13.18 1.48 -11.11
N VAL A 147 -13.55 1.51 -9.84
CA VAL A 147 -14.90 1.83 -9.36
C VAL A 147 -14.88 3.19 -8.69
N GLY A 148 -15.75 4.09 -9.18
CA GLY A 148 -15.91 5.44 -8.62
C GLY A 148 -14.83 6.43 -9.04
N ILE A 149 -14.03 6.12 -10.06
CA ILE A 149 -12.98 6.99 -10.60
C ILE A 149 -13.48 7.59 -11.91
N SER A 150 -13.20 8.88 -12.14
CA SER A 150 -13.59 9.56 -13.38
C SER A 150 -12.75 9.08 -14.57
N ASP A 151 -13.23 9.29 -15.80
CA ASP A 151 -12.45 8.98 -17.00
C ASP A 151 -11.14 9.77 -17.04
N GLU A 152 -11.17 11.05 -16.65
CA GLU A 152 -10.00 11.94 -16.56
C GLU A 152 -8.97 11.42 -15.55
N ASP A 153 -9.42 11.02 -14.36
CA ASP A 153 -8.52 10.47 -13.34
C ASP A 153 -7.99 9.09 -13.73
N THR A 154 -8.79 8.28 -14.43
CA THR A 154 -8.35 6.98 -14.97
C THR A 154 -7.24 7.18 -16.01
N GLU A 155 -7.41 8.13 -16.93
CA GLU A 155 -6.39 8.48 -17.92
C GLU A 155 -5.12 9.03 -17.25
N TRP A 156 -5.28 9.94 -16.28
CA TRP A 156 -4.18 10.48 -15.50
C TRP A 156 -3.39 9.39 -14.74
N MET A 157 -4.08 8.44 -14.12
CA MET A 157 -3.44 7.33 -13.43
C MET A 157 -2.67 6.43 -14.39
N ARG A 158 -3.25 6.13 -15.58
CA ARG A 158 -2.57 5.32 -16.61
C ARG A 158 -1.34 6.01 -17.18
N GLU A 159 -1.40 7.32 -17.41
CA GLU A 159 -0.26 8.09 -17.91
C GLU A 159 0.93 8.04 -16.95
N LYS A 160 0.67 7.95 -15.65
CA LYS A 160 1.70 7.99 -14.60
C LYS A 160 2.11 6.63 -14.06
N ALA A 161 1.28 5.61 -14.26
CA ALA A 161 1.58 4.26 -13.83
C ALA A 161 2.73 3.70 -14.67
N VAL A 162 3.63 2.99 -14.00
CA VAL A 162 4.78 2.33 -14.65
C VAL A 162 4.78 0.85 -14.32
N PRO A 163 5.41 -0.01 -15.16
CA PRO A 163 5.52 -1.43 -14.86
C PRO A 163 6.19 -1.66 -13.49
N HIS A 164 5.52 -2.40 -12.60
CA HIS A 164 5.98 -2.64 -11.23
C HIS A 164 7.02 -3.75 -11.20
N PRO A 165 8.22 -3.57 -10.61
CA PRO A 165 9.24 -4.62 -10.60
C PRO A 165 8.72 -5.92 -9.97
N LEU A 166 8.62 -7.00 -10.73
CA LEU A 166 7.88 -8.20 -10.32
C LEU A 166 8.59 -9.00 -9.21
N ASP A 167 9.91 -8.87 -9.10
CA ASP A 167 10.69 -9.57 -8.07
C ASP A 167 10.35 -9.10 -6.65
N THR A 168 9.78 -7.90 -6.49
CA THR A 168 9.23 -7.46 -5.20
C THR A 168 8.08 -8.33 -4.71
N PHE A 169 7.35 -9.00 -5.61
CA PHE A 169 6.24 -9.88 -5.23
C PHE A 169 6.71 -11.27 -4.77
N ARG A 170 7.95 -11.66 -5.11
CA ARG A 170 8.48 -13.00 -4.83
C ARG A 170 9.10 -13.12 -3.44
N GLN A 171 9.61 -12.02 -2.91
CA GLN A 171 10.28 -12.03 -1.62
C GLN A 171 9.26 -12.06 -0.48
N GLN A 172 9.53 -12.90 0.51
CA GLN A 172 8.69 -12.95 1.71
C GLN A 172 9.03 -11.80 2.65
N VAL A 173 8.01 -11.14 3.19
CA VAL A 173 8.15 -10.31 4.39
C VAL A 173 8.13 -11.24 5.60
N ASN A 174 9.07 -11.04 6.52
CA ASN A 174 9.02 -11.73 7.81
C ASN A 174 7.98 -11.05 8.68
N VAL A 175 7.10 -11.85 9.26
CA VAL A 175 6.15 -11.43 10.29
C VAL A 175 6.72 -11.91 11.62
N GLY A 176 7.85 -11.31 12.04
CA GLY A 176 8.31 -11.54 13.39
C GLY A 176 7.23 -11.05 14.36
N THR A 177 7.23 -11.52 15.61
CA THR A 177 6.45 -10.84 16.64
C THR A 177 7.23 -9.57 16.99
N PRO A 178 6.79 -8.35 16.59
CA PRO A 178 7.50 -7.19 17.06
C PRO A 178 7.36 -7.19 18.59
N ASN A 179 8.45 -6.88 19.31
CA ASN A 179 8.46 -6.79 20.77
C ASN A 179 7.51 -5.70 21.33
N VAL A 180 6.77 -5.01 20.45
CA VAL A 180 5.87 -3.91 20.71
C VAL A 180 4.57 -4.18 19.96
N SER A 181 3.44 -4.18 20.68
CA SER A 181 2.12 -4.19 20.06
C SER A 181 1.85 -2.81 19.44
N LEU A 182 2.12 -2.66 18.14
CA LEU A 182 1.84 -1.44 17.39
C LEU A 182 0.33 -1.35 17.10
N PRO A 183 -0.37 -0.28 17.56
CA PRO A 183 -1.76 -0.05 17.17
C PRO A 183 -1.91 -0.08 15.64
N THR A 184 -2.89 -0.85 15.19
CA THR A 184 -3.05 -1.17 13.77
C THR A 184 -4.51 -1.03 13.37
N SER A 185 -4.72 -0.48 12.17
CA SER A 185 -6.04 -0.35 11.55
C SER A 185 -6.01 -0.87 10.13
N TYR A 186 -7.18 -1.31 9.66
CA TYR A 186 -7.42 -1.68 8.28
C TYR A 186 -8.57 -0.85 7.73
N ILE A 187 -8.37 -0.24 6.57
CA ILE A 187 -9.42 0.45 5.81
C ILE A 187 -9.71 -0.39 4.56
N LEU A 188 -10.89 -1.00 4.51
CA LEU A 188 -11.31 -1.92 3.46
C LEU A 188 -12.17 -1.23 2.41
N CYS A 189 -11.86 -1.43 1.12
CA CYS A 189 -12.68 -0.95 0.02
C CYS A 189 -13.62 -2.07 -0.44
N THR A 190 -14.92 -1.89 -0.26
CA THR A 190 -15.90 -2.98 -0.48
C THR A 190 -16.20 -3.27 -1.95
N GLN A 191 -15.78 -2.40 -2.88
CA GLN A 191 -15.91 -2.57 -4.33
C GLN A 191 -14.56 -2.66 -5.04
N SER A 192 -13.50 -3.08 -4.33
CA SER A 192 -12.13 -3.24 -4.88
C SER A 192 -12.00 -4.35 -5.95
N GLY A 193 -13.01 -5.21 -6.05
CA GLY A 193 -13.01 -6.41 -6.89
C GLY A 193 -12.63 -7.69 -6.14
N MET A 194 -12.28 -7.59 -4.86
CA MET A 194 -12.18 -8.75 -3.98
C MET A 194 -13.56 -9.43 -3.85
N ASP A 195 -13.57 -10.76 -3.81
CA ASP A 195 -14.81 -11.48 -3.57
C ASP A 195 -15.29 -11.35 -2.12
N GLY A 196 -16.58 -11.65 -1.90
CA GLY A 196 -17.18 -11.51 -0.56
C GLY A 196 -16.50 -12.38 0.51
N SER A 197 -15.92 -13.52 0.13
CA SER A 197 -15.22 -14.39 1.08
C SER A 197 -13.91 -13.79 1.58
N THR A 198 -13.21 -13.06 0.70
CA THR A 198 -11.99 -12.32 1.01
C THR A 198 -12.31 -11.15 1.93
N LEU A 199 -13.38 -10.40 1.64
CA LEU A 199 -13.84 -9.31 2.51
C LEU A 199 -14.16 -9.82 3.93
N ASP A 200 -14.90 -10.93 4.03
CA ASP A 200 -15.25 -11.55 5.32
C ASP A 200 -14.01 -12.08 6.07
N MET A 201 -13.02 -12.61 5.34
CA MET A 201 -11.76 -13.06 5.92
C MET A 201 -10.98 -11.89 6.54
N ILE A 202 -10.91 -10.74 5.86
CA ILE A 202 -10.25 -9.52 6.38
C ILE A 202 -10.96 -9.01 7.64
N ARG A 203 -12.30 -8.96 7.62
CA ARG A 203 -13.10 -8.58 8.80
C ARG A 203 -12.80 -9.46 10.00
N GLN A 204 -12.82 -10.78 9.78
CA GLN A 204 -12.54 -11.75 10.82
C GLN A 204 -11.12 -11.61 11.36
N LEU A 205 -10.13 -11.35 10.49
CA LEU A 205 -8.75 -11.16 10.91
C LEU A 205 -8.60 -9.88 11.75
N CYS A 206 -9.26 -8.79 11.39
CA CYS A 206 -9.26 -7.56 12.18
C CYS A 206 -9.84 -7.79 13.58
N GLU A 207 -10.95 -8.52 13.69
CA GLU A 207 -11.51 -8.93 14.98
C GLU A 207 -10.54 -9.78 15.81
N GLN A 208 -9.89 -10.78 15.18
CA GLN A 208 -8.94 -11.67 15.86
C GLN A 208 -7.69 -10.95 16.35
N ARG A 209 -7.20 -9.97 15.60
CA ARG A 209 -6.00 -9.19 15.92
C ARG A 209 -6.28 -7.90 16.68
N GLU A 210 -7.54 -7.66 17.04
CA GLU A 210 -8.00 -6.43 17.70
C GLU A 210 -7.63 -5.15 16.92
N TRP A 211 -7.60 -5.23 15.59
CA TRP A 211 -7.36 -4.08 14.71
C TRP A 211 -8.64 -3.27 14.53
N GLN A 212 -8.50 -1.94 14.42
CA GLN A 212 -9.65 -1.11 14.09
C GLN A 212 -9.97 -1.27 12.60
N LEU A 213 -11.24 -1.52 12.27
CA LEU A 213 -11.70 -1.67 10.90
C LEU A 213 -12.52 -0.45 10.47
N GLY A 214 -12.10 0.18 9.37
CA GLY A 214 -12.90 1.13 8.60
C GLY A 214 -13.32 0.52 7.27
N GLU A 215 -14.50 0.87 6.76
CA GLU A 215 -14.96 0.40 5.45
C GLU A 215 -15.37 1.58 4.57
N LEU A 216 -15.00 1.53 3.30
CA LEU A 216 -15.30 2.53 2.30
C LEU A 216 -15.99 1.89 1.10
N ASP A 217 -17.13 2.47 0.70
CA ASP A 217 -17.92 2.01 -0.44
C ASP A 217 -17.34 2.52 -1.76
N THR A 218 -16.19 1.98 -2.17
CA THR A 218 -15.47 2.40 -3.37
C THR A 218 -14.55 1.30 -3.92
N GLY A 219 -13.94 1.58 -5.08
CA GLY A 219 -12.93 0.74 -5.72
C GLY A 219 -11.57 0.73 -5.03
N HIS A 220 -10.56 0.18 -5.71
CA HIS A 220 -9.25 -0.08 -5.11
C HIS A 220 -8.41 1.18 -4.85
N TRP A 221 -8.79 2.35 -5.39
CA TRP A 221 -8.04 3.60 -5.26
C TRP A 221 -8.84 4.72 -4.57
N PRO A 222 -9.20 4.55 -3.28
CA PRO A 222 -10.00 5.51 -2.51
C PRO A 222 -9.35 6.90 -2.40
N MET A 223 -8.01 6.99 -2.52
CA MET A 223 -7.29 8.26 -2.54
C MET A 223 -7.54 9.10 -3.79
N VAL A 224 -8.19 8.52 -4.80
CA VAL A 224 -8.61 9.18 -6.04
C VAL A 224 -10.12 9.26 -6.13
N SER A 225 -10.84 8.17 -5.90
CA SER A 225 -12.30 8.13 -6.07
C SER A 225 -13.08 8.93 -5.01
N ILE A 226 -12.67 8.83 -3.74
CA ILE A 226 -13.38 9.44 -2.59
C ILE A 226 -12.41 9.98 -1.52
N PRO A 227 -11.50 10.91 -1.89
CA PRO A 227 -10.40 11.32 -1.01
C PRO A 227 -10.87 12.01 0.28
N GLN A 228 -12.02 12.70 0.28
CA GLN A 228 -12.58 13.30 1.49
C GLN A 228 -13.06 12.26 2.50
N GLN A 229 -13.77 11.22 2.03
CA GLN A 229 -14.23 10.12 2.86
C GLN A 229 -13.04 9.31 3.38
N LEU A 230 -12.02 9.07 2.55
CA LEU A 230 -10.79 8.43 2.99
C LEU A 230 -10.08 9.26 4.07
N SER A 231 -9.96 10.58 3.90
CA SER A 231 -9.36 11.45 4.90
C SER A 231 -10.10 11.38 6.24
N HIS A 232 -11.44 11.41 6.22
CA HIS A 232 -12.25 11.30 7.42
C HIS A 232 -12.06 9.94 8.10
N GLN A 233 -12.21 8.85 7.33
CA GLN A 233 -12.06 7.49 7.83
C GLN A 233 -10.67 7.27 8.42
N LEU A 234 -9.63 7.78 7.76
CA LEU A 234 -8.26 7.70 8.25
C LEU A 234 -8.19 8.36 9.64
N LEU A 235 -8.63 9.60 9.79
CA LEU A 235 -8.61 10.35 11.07
C LEU A 235 -9.46 9.73 12.19
N GLU A 236 -10.45 8.90 11.88
CA GLU A 236 -11.22 8.17 12.88
C GLU A 236 -10.51 6.92 13.41
N VAL A 237 -9.68 6.28 12.60
CA VAL A 237 -9.09 4.96 12.90
C VAL A 237 -7.64 5.00 13.38
N HIS A 238 -7.08 6.15 13.76
CA HIS A 238 -5.71 6.24 14.29
C HIS A 238 -5.51 7.33 15.36
#